data_AF-A0A2I0PVA2-F1
#
_entry.id   AF-A0A2I0PVA2-F1
#
_cell.length_a   1.000
_cell.length_b   1.000
_cell.length_c   1.000
_cell.angle_alpha   90.00
_cell.angle_beta   90.00
_cell.angle_gamma   90.00
#
_symmetry.space_group_name_H-M   'P 1'
#
loop_
_entity.id
_entity.type
_entity.pdbx_description
1 polymer ?
#
loop_
_entity_poly.entity_id
_entity_poly.type
_entity_poly.pdbx_seq_one_letter_code
_entity_poly.pdbx_strand_id
1 'polypeptide(L)'
;MTDNAEFDIIRRRHHYRCCICRQPEKVTGTLLPVKGKTADGETILPACPEHYAKYMQGFFTGIELKKVGISDEEYRKILAESAGEREADSELSAAEKTTLAKEDTIKKIQKAQRMKMPKVHSDYKKEI
;
A
#
# COMPACT_ATOMS: atom_id res chain seq x y z
N MET A 1 12.50 -14.75 1.75
CA MET A 1 12.87 -13.35 1.44
C MET A 1 13.96 -13.40 0.40
N THR A 2 13.73 -12.86 -0.80
CA THR A 2 14.77 -12.81 -1.84
C THR A 2 15.84 -11.81 -1.38
N ASP A 3 17.10 -12.22 -1.34
CA ASP A 3 18.18 -11.30 -1.00
C ASP A 3 18.13 -10.07 -1.92
N ASN A 4 18.25 -8.87 -1.34
CA ASN A 4 18.16 -7.61 -2.11
C ASN A 4 19.11 -7.58 -3.32
N ALA A 5 20.25 -8.29 -3.24
CA ALA A 5 21.21 -8.44 -4.32
C ALA A 5 20.69 -9.33 -5.47
N GLU A 6 20.00 -10.43 -5.17
CA GLU A 6 19.46 -11.33 -6.19
C GLU A 6 18.32 -10.66 -6.96
N PHE A 7 17.44 -9.96 -6.24
CA PHE A 7 16.38 -9.19 -6.88
C PHE A 7 16.92 -8.05 -7.76
N ASP A 8 18.04 -7.44 -7.37
CA ASP A 8 18.72 -6.44 -8.20
C ASP A 8 19.23 -7.00 -9.54
N ILE A 9 19.77 -8.22 -9.53
CA ILE A 9 20.18 -8.93 -10.76
C ILE A 9 18.97 -9.14 -11.67
N ILE A 10 17.84 -9.57 -11.10
CA ILE A 10 16.59 -9.77 -11.85
C ILE A 10 16.10 -8.45 -12.44
N ARG A 11 16.05 -7.37 -11.64
CA ARG A 11 15.68 -6.03 -12.14
C ARG A 11 16.56 -5.59 -13.30
N ARG A 12 17.88 -5.83 -13.23
CA ARG A 12 18.81 -5.54 -14.34
C ARG A 12 18.49 -6.34 -15.60
N ARG A 13 18.20 -7.64 -15.49
CA ARG A 13 17.79 -8.48 -16.64
C ARG A 13 16.51 -7.98 -17.30
N HIS A 14 15.59 -7.41 -16.53
CA HIS A 14 14.36 -6.80 -17.02
C HIS A 14 14.49 -5.31 -17.36
N HIS A 15 15.72 -4.78 -17.41
CA HIS A 15 16.01 -3.37 -17.72
C HIS A 15 15.29 -2.37 -16.80
N TYR A 16 15.09 -2.73 -15.52
CA TYR A 16 14.35 -1.95 -14.54
C TYR A 16 12.95 -1.57 -15.04
N ARG A 17 12.25 -2.52 -15.65
CA ARG A 17 10.87 -2.36 -16.13
C ARG A 17 9.95 -3.40 -15.53
N CYS A 18 8.68 -3.02 -15.37
CA CYS A 18 7.64 -3.95 -14.99
C CYS A 18 7.46 -5.03 -16.08
N CYS A 19 7.36 -6.30 -15.68
CA CYS A 19 7.14 -7.42 -16.59
C CYS A 19 5.79 -7.36 -17.33
N ILE A 20 4.80 -6.64 -16.78
CA ILE A 20 3.41 -6.62 -17.28
C ILE A 20 3.13 -5.44 -18.19
N CYS A 21 3.36 -4.21 -17.69
CA CYS A 21 3.11 -2.97 -18.43
C CYS A 21 4.34 -2.38 -19.12
N ARG A 22 5.52 -2.96 -18.91
CA ARG A 22 6.81 -2.55 -19.51
C ARG A 22 7.25 -1.12 -19.18
N GLN A 23 6.56 -0.44 -18.27
CA GLN A 23 6.93 0.88 -17.78
C GLN A 23 8.20 0.80 -16.93
N PRO A 24 9.09 1.80 -17.01
CA PRO A 24 10.32 1.84 -16.23
C PRO A 24 10.07 2.18 -14.75
N GLU A 25 10.98 1.74 -13.89
CA GLU A 25 10.99 2.04 -12.45
C GLU A 25 10.96 3.56 -12.20
N LYS A 26 11.66 4.33 -13.02
CA LYS A 26 11.70 5.80 -12.96
C LYS A 26 10.32 6.47 -13.09
N VAL A 27 9.35 5.80 -13.72
CA VAL A 27 7.99 6.34 -13.95
C VAL A 27 7.00 5.78 -12.92
N THR A 28 7.15 4.51 -12.56
CA THR A 28 6.15 3.78 -11.76
C THR A 28 6.52 3.62 -10.28
N GLY A 29 7.72 4.05 -9.89
CA GLY A 29 8.27 3.83 -8.56
C GLY A 29 8.98 2.48 -8.44
N THR A 30 9.37 2.14 -7.21
CA THR A 30 10.17 0.94 -6.89
C THR A 30 9.50 -0.34 -7.37
N LEU A 31 10.24 -1.15 -8.13
CA LEU A 31 9.77 -2.46 -8.57
C LEU A 31 9.74 -3.45 -7.41
N LEU A 32 8.71 -4.29 -7.35
CA LEU A 32 8.47 -5.27 -6.31
C LEU A 32 8.51 -6.70 -6.89
N PRO A 33 8.99 -7.68 -6.13
CA PRO A 33 9.06 -9.07 -6.58
C PRO A 33 7.68 -9.73 -6.60
N VAL A 34 7.33 -10.38 -7.70
CA VAL A 34 6.15 -11.26 -7.81
C VAL A 34 6.58 -12.67 -8.21
N LYS A 35 5.89 -13.69 -7.70
CA LYS A 35 6.11 -15.07 -8.16
C LYS A 35 5.62 -15.17 -9.61
N GLY A 36 6.46 -15.76 -10.46
CA GLY A 36 6.24 -16.01 -11.87
C GLY A 36 6.67 -17.43 -12.24
N LYS A 37 6.41 -17.84 -13.47
CA LYS A 37 6.88 -19.11 -14.01
C LYS A 37 7.45 -18.92 -15.41
N THR A 38 8.62 -19.49 -15.61
CA THR A 38 9.35 -19.49 -16.87
C THR A 38 9.57 -20.93 -17.34
N ALA A 39 10.12 -21.10 -18.55
CA ALA A 39 10.48 -22.42 -19.06
C ALA A 39 11.39 -23.20 -18.10
N ASP A 40 12.25 -22.49 -17.37
CA ASP A 40 13.20 -23.05 -16.40
C ASP A 40 12.60 -23.33 -15.00
N GLY A 41 11.30 -23.06 -14.80
CA GLY A 41 10.60 -23.29 -13.53
C GLY A 41 10.05 -22.02 -12.87
N GLU A 42 9.79 -22.10 -11.57
CA GLU A 42 9.32 -20.97 -10.76
C GLU A 42 10.42 -19.91 -10.62
N THR A 43 10.03 -18.64 -10.76
CA THR A 43 10.97 -17.53 -10.73
C THR A 43 10.35 -16.28 -10.10
N ILE A 44 11.19 -15.27 -9.85
CA ILE A 44 10.75 -13.96 -9.38
C ILE A 44 10.81 -12.97 -10.54
N LEU A 45 9.71 -12.24 -10.74
CA LEU A 45 9.60 -11.21 -11.77
C LEU A 45 9.42 -9.84 -11.13
N PRO A 46 9.92 -8.76 -11.76
CA PRO A 46 9.72 -7.41 -11.26
C PRO A 46 8.39 -6.83 -11.73
N ALA A 47 7.54 -6.41 -10.79
CA ALA A 47 6.28 -5.72 -11.05
C ALA A 47 6.30 -4.29 -10.52
N CYS A 48 5.57 -3.36 -11.15
CA CYS A 48 5.38 -2.04 -10.54
C CYS A 48 4.39 -2.11 -9.37
N PRO A 49 4.34 -1.11 -8.48
CA PRO A 49 3.47 -1.11 -7.30
C PRO A 49 1.99 -1.38 -7.61
N GLU A 50 1.48 -0.82 -8.71
CA GLU A 50 0.08 -1.02 -9.12
C GLU A 50 -0.21 -2.48 -9.50
N HIS A 51 0.64 -3.10 -10.31
CA HIS A 51 0.48 -4.50 -10.71
C HIS A 51 0.79 -5.44 -9.56
N TYR A 52 1.73 -5.10 -8.68
CA TYR A 52 1.96 -5.85 -7.46
C TYR A 52 0.71 -5.87 -6.56
N ALA A 53 0.06 -4.72 -6.36
CA ALA A 53 -1.18 -4.66 -5.56
C ALA A 53 -2.29 -5.50 -6.20
N LYS A 54 -2.49 -5.40 -7.51
CA LYS A 54 -3.45 -6.24 -8.25
C LYS A 54 -3.12 -7.73 -8.13
N TYR A 55 -1.84 -8.10 -8.16
CA TYR A 55 -1.38 -9.47 -7.97
C TYR A 55 -1.72 -9.98 -6.57
N MET A 56 -1.37 -9.23 -5.53
CA MET A 56 -1.62 -9.63 -4.14
C MET A 56 -3.11 -9.68 -3.78
N GLN A 57 -3.95 -8.97 -4.51
CA GLN A 57 -5.40 -8.95 -4.32
C GLN A 57 -6.13 -9.99 -5.18
N GLY A 58 -5.43 -10.73 -6.06
CA GLY A 58 -6.08 -11.71 -6.92
C GLY A 58 -6.81 -11.14 -8.14
N PHE A 59 -6.52 -9.91 -8.54
CA PHE A 59 -7.23 -9.23 -9.65
C PHE A 59 -6.54 -9.34 -11.01
N PHE A 60 -5.57 -10.24 -11.18
CA PHE A 60 -4.95 -10.45 -12.48
C PHE A 60 -5.89 -11.16 -13.45
N THR A 61 -6.01 -10.59 -14.63
CA THR A 61 -6.73 -11.19 -15.75
C THR A 61 -5.91 -12.33 -16.37
N GLY A 62 -6.57 -13.24 -17.10
CA GLY A 62 -5.87 -14.33 -17.79
C GLY A 62 -4.78 -13.87 -18.77
N ILE A 63 -4.88 -12.65 -19.31
CA ILE A 63 -3.84 -12.06 -20.17
C ILE A 63 -2.61 -11.68 -19.34
N GLU A 64 -2.82 -11.10 -18.15
CA GLU A 64 -1.73 -10.73 -17.24
C GLU A 64 -1.07 -11.97 -16.65
N LEU A 65 -1.85 -13.00 -16.30
CA LEU A 65 -1.34 -14.30 -15.86
C LEU A 65 -0.45 -14.97 -16.92
N LYS A 66 -0.84 -14.91 -18.20
CA LYS A 66 0.01 -15.38 -19.31
C LYS A 66 1.33 -14.63 -19.41
N LYS A 67 1.38 -13.34 -19.07
CA LYS A 67 2.64 -12.55 -19.10
C LYS A 67 3.60 -12.94 -17.98
N VAL A 68 3.08 -13.40 -16.83
CA VAL A 68 3.91 -13.93 -15.74
C VAL A 68 4.11 -15.45 -15.83
N GLY A 69 3.46 -16.10 -16.80
CA GLY A 69 3.60 -17.52 -17.11
C GLY A 69 2.86 -18.47 -16.17
N ILE A 70 1.93 -17.96 -15.36
CA ILE A 70 1.20 -18.75 -14.35
C ILE A 70 -0.21 -19.07 -14.86
N SER A 71 -0.73 -20.26 -14.54
CA SER A 71 -2.13 -20.63 -14.77
C SER A 71 -3.08 -20.06 -13.70
N ASP A 72 -4.38 -19.96 -14.00
CA ASP A 72 -5.37 -19.47 -13.01
C ASP A 72 -5.39 -20.34 -11.73
N GLU A 73 -5.22 -21.65 -11.89
CA GLU A 73 -5.20 -22.60 -10.77
C GLU A 73 -3.97 -22.43 -9.87
N GLU A 74 -2.78 -22.28 -10.47
CA GLU A 74 -1.55 -22.01 -9.73
C GLU A 74 -1.61 -20.64 -9.03
N TYR A 75 -2.18 -19.65 -9.69
CA TYR A 75 -2.35 -18.32 -9.12
C TYR A 75 -3.25 -18.35 -7.87
N ARG A 76 -4.35 -19.09 -7.92
CA ARG A 76 -5.20 -19.30 -6.73
C ARG A 76 -4.48 -20.02 -5.59
N LYS A 77 -3.60 -20.98 -5.89
CA LYS A 77 -2.78 -21.66 -4.87
C LYS A 77 -1.80 -20.69 -4.21
N ILE A 78 -1.13 -19.84 -4.99
CA ILE A 78 -0.22 -18.81 -4.48
C ILE A 78 -0.98 -17.84 -3.57
N LEU A 79 -2.18 -17.41 -3.96
CA LEU A 79 -3.01 -16.54 -3.14
C LEU A 79 -3.44 -17.23 -1.84
N ALA A 80 -3.88 -18.49 -1.91
CA ALA A 80 -4.28 -19.25 -0.73
C ALA A 80 -3.11 -19.45 0.27
N GLU A 81 -1.91 -19.74 -0.22
CA GLU A 81 -0.69 -19.83 0.60
C GLU A 81 -0.40 -18.49 1.29
N SER A 82 -0.45 -17.38 0.55
CA SER A 82 -0.23 -16.04 1.11
C SER A 82 -1.36 -15.53 2.03
N ALA A 83 -2.56 -16.08 1.90
CA ALA A 83 -3.71 -15.74 2.75
C ALA A 83 -3.71 -16.54 4.05
N GLY A 84 -3.22 -17.78 4.05
CA GLY A 84 -3.07 -18.59 5.26
C GLY A 84 -2.10 -18.00 6.28
N GLU A 85 -1.12 -17.19 5.84
CA GLU A 85 -0.22 -16.45 6.72
C GLU A 85 -0.87 -15.19 7.34
N ARG A 86 -2.01 -14.72 6.81
CA ARG A 86 -2.69 -13.50 7.30
C ARG A 86 -3.68 -13.74 8.44
N GLU A 87 -4.09 -14.98 8.71
CA GLU A 87 -4.96 -15.27 9.86
C GLU A 87 -4.23 -15.13 11.21
N ALA A 88 -2.90 -15.05 11.21
CA ALA A 88 -2.12 -14.80 12.43
C ALA A 88 -1.99 -13.32 12.84
N ASP A 89 -2.35 -12.35 11.98
CA ASP A 89 -2.11 -10.92 12.24
C ASP A 89 -3.39 -10.04 12.16
N SER A 90 -4.56 -10.65 11.93
CA SER A 90 -5.82 -9.90 11.75
C SER A 90 -6.42 -9.31 13.04
N GLU A 91 -5.88 -9.64 14.23
CA GLU A 91 -6.33 -9.05 15.51
C GLU A 91 -5.70 -7.66 15.82
N LEU A 92 -4.66 -7.21 15.10
CA LEU A 92 -3.98 -5.93 15.39
C LEU A 92 -4.52 -4.73 14.60
N SER A 93 -5.23 -4.93 13.49
CA SER A 93 -5.64 -3.82 12.59
C SER A 93 -6.95 -3.11 13.00
N ALA A 94 -7.74 -3.69 13.91
CA ALA A 94 -9.00 -3.08 14.36
C ALA A 94 -8.77 -1.93 15.36
N ALA A 95 -7.64 -1.90 16.06
CA ALA A 95 -7.37 -0.88 17.08
C ALA A 95 -7.02 0.51 16.50
N GLU A 96 -6.33 0.57 15.36
CA GLU A 96 -5.78 1.82 14.80
C GLU A 96 -6.82 2.73 14.11
N LYS A 97 -7.98 2.20 13.72
CA LYS A 97 -9.05 3.03 13.14
C LYS A 97 -9.80 3.87 14.18
N THR A 98 -9.64 3.56 15.47
CA THR A 98 -10.38 4.23 16.56
C THR A 98 -9.70 5.50 17.08
N THR A 99 -8.42 5.71 16.77
CA THR A 99 -7.63 6.86 17.26
C THR A 99 -7.79 8.09 16.37
N LEU A 100 -7.80 7.94 15.04
CA LEU A 100 -7.95 9.08 14.12
C LEU A 100 -9.32 9.79 14.22
N ALA A 101 -10.39 9.07 14.59
CA ALA A 101 -11.72 9.67 14.74
C ALA A 101 -11.83 10.56 16.00
N LYS A 102 -11.04 10.29 17.04
CA LYS A 102 -11.09 11.04 18.31
C LYS A 102 -10.35 12.37 18.21
N GLU A 103 -9.25 12.44 17.46
CA GLU A 103 -8.47 13.68 17.33
C GLU A 103 -9.19 14.79 16.55
N ASP A 104 -9.98 14.43 15.53
CA ASP A 104 -10.75 15.41 14.75
C ASP A 104 -11.89 16.05 15.58
N THR A 105 -12.44 15.28 16.51
CA THR A 105 -13.54 15.71 17.38
C THR A 105 -13.05 16.71 18.45
N ILE A 106 -11.85 16.49 19.02
CA ILE A 106 -11.26 17.39 20.04
C ILE A 106 -10.93 18.76 19.44
N LYS A 107 -10.39 18.82 18.22
CA LYS A 107 -10.06 20.09 17.53
C LYS A 107 -11.31 20.94 17.25
N LYS A 108 -12.44 20.31 16.92
CA LYS A 108 -13.72 21.02 16.69
C LYS A 108 -14.28 21.64 17.96
N ILE A 109 -14.16 20.96 19.10
CA ILE A 109 -14.62 21.47 20.41
C ILE A 109 -13.78 22.68 20.86
N GLN A 110 -12.45 22.62 20.74
CA GLN A 110 -11.57 23.73 21.14
C GLN A 110 -11.79 25.00 20.31
N LYS A 111 -12.11 24.86 19.01
CA LYS A 111 -12.40 26.01 18.13
C LYS A 111 -13.72 26.70 18.49
N ALA A 112 -14.72 25.96 18.97
CA ALA A 112 -16.01 26.52 19.37
C ALA A 112 -15.94 27.32 20.67
N GLN A 113 -15.09 26.93 21.62
CA GLN A 113 -14.92 27.64 22.89
C GLN A 113 -14.23 29.00 22.73
N ARG A 114 -13.35 29.14 21.73
CA ARG A 114 -12.60 30.39 21.46
C ARG A 114 -13.45 31.52 20.86
N MET A 115 -14.67 31.24 20.39
CA MET A 115 -15.56 32.23 19.75
C MET A 115 -16.63 32.81 20.69
N LYS A 116 -16.68 32.42 21.97
CA LYS A 116 -17.69 32.86 22.95
C LYS A 116 -17.18 33.81 24.04
N MET A 117 -16.06 34.50 23.85
CA MET A 117 -15.65 35.56 24.79
C MET A 117 -16.24 36.91 24.37
N PRO A 118 -17.19 37.49 25.12
CA PRO A 118 -17.59 38.87 24.90
C PRO A 118 -16.41 39.79 25.25
N LYS A 119 -16.10 40.73 24.35
CA LYS A 119 -15.18 41.84 24.63
C LYS A 119 -15.82 42.72 25.70
N VAL A 120 -15.33 42.62 26.93
CA VAL A 120 -15.71 43.55 27.98
C VAL A 120 -14.98 44.86 27.70
N HIS A 121 -15.70 45.84 27.14
CA HIS A 121 -15.24 47.22 27.09
C HIS A 121 -15.28 47.77 28.52
N SER A 122 -14.10 48.04 29.09
CA SER A 122 -13.97 48.63 30.43
C SER A 122 -13.88 50.15 30.28
N ASP A 123 -15.03 50.81 30.17
CA ASP A 123 -15.16 52.25 30.38
C ASP A 123 -15.13 52.55 31.88
N TYR A 124 -13.95 52.84 32.44
CA TYR A 124 -13.82 53.44 33.77
C TYR A 124 -13.45 54.92 33.67
N LYS A 125 -14.51 55.70 33.86
CA LYS A 125 -14.60 57.12 34.19
C LYS A 125 -13.55 57.50 35.26
N LYS A 126 -12.65 58.44 34.96
CA LYS A 126 -11.80 59.13 35.94
C LYS A 126 -12.45 60.48 36.25
N GLU A 127 -13.12 60.55 37.39
CA GLU A 127 -13.45 61.80 38.07
C GLU A 127 -12.43 61.97 39.20
N ILE A 128 -11.46 62.89 39.05
CA ILE A 128 -10.95 63.84 40.06
C ILE A 128 -10.41 65.05 39.31
#